data_AF-A0A946RBN3-F1
#
_entry.id   AF-A0A946RBN3-F1
#
_cell.length_a   1.000
_cell.length_b   1.000
_cell.length_c   1.000
_cell.angle_alpha   90.00
_cell.angle_beta   90.00
_cell.angle_gamma   90.00
#
_symmetry.space_group_name_H-M   'P 1'
#
loop_
_entity.id
_entity.type
_entity.pdbx_description
1 polymer ?
#
loop_
_entity_poly.entity_id
_entity_poly.type
_entity_poly.pdbx_seq_one_letter_code
_entity_poly.pdbx_strand_id
1 'polypeptide(L)'
;MTSERFQKIKAVLNKRQPDLTVIVDNVNKPHNIAAIFRSCDAVGIPDLHGFSSHEKIVGVNLKSASRSNNWVKLQVHDSITSISLQLKSK
;
A
#
# COMPACT_ATOMS: atom_id res chain seq x y z
N MET A 1 -15.45 -14.23 -15.33
CA MET A 1 -15.73 -12.99 -14.57
C MET A 1 -17.25 -12.76 -14.65
N THR A 2 -17.96 -12.60 -13.53
CA THR A 2 -19.41 -12.31 -13.57
C THR A 2 -19.66 -10.81 -13.73
N SER A 3 -20.81 -10.44 -14.31
CA SER A 3 -21.19 -9.02 -14.47
C SER A 3 -21.24 -8.29 -13.13
N GLU A 4 -21.80 -8.92 -12.09
CA GLU A 4 -21.86 -8.37 -10.73
C GLU A 4 -20.47 -8.09 -10.15
N ARG A 5 -19.53 -9.03 -10.31
CA ARG A 5 -18.14 -8.85 -9.83
C ARG A 5 -17.46 -7.71 -10.57
N PHE A 6 -17.66 -7.60 -11.88
CA PHE A 6 -17.11 -6.51 -12.69
C PHE A 6 -17.62 -5.15 -12.21
N GLN A 7 -18.93 -5.00 -11.98
CA GLN A 7 -19.51 -3.75 -11.48
C GLN A 7 -18.99 -3.38 -10.08
N LYS A 8 -18.84 -4.36 -9.18
CA LYS A 8 -18.22 -4.13 -7.86
C LYS A 8 -16.79 -3.62 -7.98
N ILE A 9 -15.98 -4.24 -8.83
CA ILE A 9 -14.58 -3.80 -9.07
C ILE A 9 -14.57 -2.36 -9.61
N LYS A 10 -15.41 -2.06 -10.62
CA LYS A 10 -15.51 -0.72 -11.19
C LYS A 10 -15.91 0.32 -10.14
N ALA A 11 -16.88 0.00 -9.28
CA ALA A 11 -17.33 0.88 -8.19
C ALA A 11 -16.22 1.15 -7.16
N VAL A 12 -15.40 0.14 -6.82
CA VAL A 12 -14.24 0.32 -5.92
C VAL A 12 -13.16 1.17 -6.57
N LEU A 13 -12.86 0.93 -7.85
CA LEU A 13 -11.86 1.70 -8.60
C LEU A 13 -12.22 3.19 -8.68
N ASN A 14 -13.50 3.51 -8.88
CA ASN A 14 -14.00 4.90 -8.90
C ASN A 14 -13.86 5.63 -7.55
N LYS A 15 -13.59 4.92 -6.45
CA LYS A 15 -13.40 5.48 -5.11
C LYS A 15 -11.93 5.54 -4.69
N ARG A 16 -11.00 5.20 -5.57
CA ARG A 16 -9.57 5.32 -5.28
C ARG A 16 -9.15 6.78 -5.21
N GLN A 17 -8.16 7.06 -4.35
CA GLN A 17 -7.60 8.38 -4.09
C GLN A 17 -6.14 8.41 -4.58
N PRO A 18 -5.87 8.65 -5.87
CA PRO A 18 -4.52 8.63 -6.42
C PRO A 18 -3.63 9.78 -5.94
N ASP A 19 -4.24 10.78 -5.31
CA ASP A 19 -3.64 11.97 -4.71
C ASP A 19 -3.34 11.79 -3.20
N LEU A 20 -3.79 10.69 -2.58
CA LEU A 20 -3.51 10.35 -1.19
C LEU A 20 -2.61 9.12 -1.10
N THR A 21 -1.51 9.23 -0.36
CA THR A 21 -0.55 8.16 -0.15
C THR A 21 -0.13 8.08 1.32
N VAL A 22 0.40 6.93 1.74
CA VAL A 22 0.90 6.71 3.10
C VAL A 22 2.37 6.36 3.06
N ILE A 23 3.13 6.91 4.00
CA ILE A 23 4.54 6.58 4.22
C ILE A 23 4.65 5.78 5.51
N VAL A 24 5.32 4.63 5.46
CA VAL A 24 5.61 3.78 6.61
C VAL A 24 7.11 3.77 6.87
N ASP A 25 7.49 4.28 8.04
CA ASP A 25 8.88 4.37 8.46
C ASP A 25 9.23 3.24 9.44
N ASN A 26 10.15 2.37 9.03
CA ASN A 26 10.73 1.31 9.84
C ASN A 26 9.71 0.34 10.48
N VAL A 27 8.61 0.06 9.78
CA VAL A 27 7.58 -0.89 10.23
C VAL A 27 7.96 -2.32 9.83
N ASN A 28 8.64 -3.00 10.75
CA ASN A 28 9.30 -4.29 10.44
C ASN A 28 8.47 -5.53 10.79
N LYS A 29 7.29 -5.35 11.39
CA LYS A 29 6.40 -6.45 11.77
C LYS A 29 5.43 -6.75 10.61
N PRO A 30 5.47 -7.95 9.98
CA PRO A 30 4.61 -8.26 8.83
C PRO A 30 3.11 -8.10 9.10
N HIS A 31 2.65 -8.39 10.31
CA HIS A 31 1.25 -8.22 10.69
C HIS A 31 0.80 -6.75 10.72
N ASN A 32 1.70 -5.83 11.09
CA ASN A 32 1.40 -4.39 11.08
C ASN A 32 1.33 -3.87 9.65
N ILE A 33 2.28 -4.26 8.80
CA ILE A 33 2.22 -3.93 7.36
C ILE A 33 0.93 -4.48 6.75
N ALA A 34 0.57 -5.74 7.02
CA ALA A 34 -0.68 -6.32 6.54
C ALA A 34 -1.93 -5.55 7.02
N ALA A 35 -1.94 -5.07 8.28
CA ALA A 35 -3.03 -4.24 8.79
C ALA A 35 -3.11 -2.89 8.06
N ILE A 36 -1.98 -2.23 7.84
CA ILE A 36 -1.89 -0.96 7.09
C ILE A 36 -2.40 -1.14 5.65
N PHE A 37 -2.02 -2.24 4.99
CA PHE A 37 -2.53 -2.59 3.66
C PHE A 37 -4.06 -2.72 3.63
N ARG A 38 -4.66 -3.37 4.64
CA ARG A 38 -6.13 -3.47 4.73
C ARG A 38 -6.79 -2.12 4.97
N SER A 39 -6.20 -1.27 5.82
CA SER A 39 -6.68 0.08 6.04
C SER A 39 -6.61 0.93 4.78
N CYS A 40 -5.50 0.89 4.04
CA CYS A 40 -5.33 1.60 2.78
C CYS A 40 -6.37 1.16 1.74
N ASP A 41 -6.56 -0.15 1.59
CA ASP A 41 -7.55 -0.68 0.66
C ASP A 41 -8.98 -0.26 1.00
N ALA A 42 -9.33 -0.24 2.31
CA ALA A 42 -10.64 0.15 2.80
C ALA A 42 -10.97 1.63 2.56
N VAL A 43 -9.97 2.51 2.65
CA VAL A 43 -10.17 3.97 2.44
C VAL A 43 -9.87 4.42 1.02
N GLY A 44 -9.37 3.54 0.14
CA GLY A 44 -9.15 3.88 -1.27
C GLY A 44 -7.73 4.32 -1.64
N ILE A 45 -6.75 4.18 -0.74
CA ILE A 45 -5.35 4.53 -1.00
C ILE A 45 -4.68 3.44 -1.86
N PRO A 46 -4.17 3.76 -3.06
CA PRO A 46 -3.58 2.78 -3.96
C PRO A 46 -2.08 2.52 -3.73
N ASP A 47 -1.36 3.49 -3.18
CA ASP A 47 0.10 3.45 -3.04
C ASP A 47 0.51 3.62 -1.57
N LEU A 48 1.51 2.82 -1.18
CA LEU A 48 2.17 2.84 0.12
C LEU A 48 3.67 2.96 -0.13
N HIS A 49 4.37 3.85 0.59
CA HIS A 49 5.82 4.01 0.50
C HIS A 49 6.46 3.55 1.79
N GLY A 50 7.45 2.66 1.72
CA GLY A 50 8.10 2.09 2.89
C GLY A 50 9.60 2.26 2.88
N PHE A 51 10.18 2.41 4.07
CA PHE A 51 11.61 2.34 4.32
C PHE A 51 11.88 1.39 5.50
N SER A 52 12.97 0.63 5.44
CA SER A 52 13.48 -0.14 6.59
C SER A 52 15.00 -0.07 6.60
N SER A 53 15.56 0.31 7.74
CA SER A 53 17.01 0.33 7.98
C SER A 53 17.58 -1.06 8.30
N HIS A 54 16.72 -2.06 8.52
CA HIS A 54 17.12 -3.42 8.89
C HIS A 54 17.03 -4.35 7.69
N GLU A 55 17.89 -5.38 7.62
CA GLU A 55 17.86 -6.45 6.60
C GLU A 55 16.51 -7.19 6.49
N LYS A 56 15.56 -6.93 7.41
CA LYS A 56 14.17 -7.37 7.28
C LYS A 56 13.49 -6.52 6.20
N ILE A 57 13.39 -7.13 5.03
CA ILE A 57 12.68 -6.61 3.86
C ILE A 57 11.23 -6.25 4.25
N VAL A 58 10.86 -4.98 4.10
CA VAL A 58 9.47 -4.52 4.24
C VAL A 58 8.60 -5.26 3.21
N GLY A 59 7.53 -5.89 3.67
CA GLY A 59 6.59 -6.60 2.78
C GLY A 59 6.83 -8.09 2.59
N VAL A 60 7.77 -8.70 3.31
CA VAL A 60 7.88 -10.17 3.35
C VAL A 60 6.70 -10.74 4.14
N ASN A 61 5.91 -11.60 3.49
CA ASN A 61 4.78 -12.34 4.06
C ASN A 61 3.51 -11.51 4.34
N LEU A 62 2.91 -10.97 3.28
CA LEU A 62 1.60 -10.31 3.30
C LEU A 62 0.40 -11.29 3.26
N LYS A 63 0.57 -12.56 3.68
CA LYS A 63 -0.53 -13.55 3.68
C LYS A 63 -1.74 -13.05 4.49
N SER A 64 -1.47 -12.34 5.59
CA SER A 64 -2.51 -11.74 6.41
C SER A 64 -3.19 -10.54 5.76
N ALA A 65 -2.69 -9.95 4.68
CA ALA A 65 -3.29 -8.78 4.04
C ALA A 65 -4.63 -9.09 3.34
N SER A 66 -5.13 -10.33 3.37
CA SER A 66 -6.46 -10.68 2.86
C SER A 66 -6.70 -10.24 1.40
N ARG A 67 -5.67 -10.35 0.54
CA ARG A 67 -5.65 -9.91 -0.87
C ARG A 67 -5.68 -8.39 -1.09
N SER A 68 -5.63 -7.56 -0.06
CA SER A 68 -5.49 -6.10 -0.25
C SER A 68 -4.17 -5.73 -0.93
N ASN A 69 -3.16 -6.59 -0.82
CA ASN A 69 -1.90 -6.50 -1.56
C ASN A 69 -2.02 -6.66 -3.09
N ASN A 70 -3.20 -7.01 -3.61
CA ASN A 70 -3.49 -6.96 -5.05
C ASN A 70 -3.96 -5.58 -5.52
N TRP A 71 -4.34 -4.70 -4.58
CA TRP A 71 -4.98 -3.42 -4.84
C TRP A 71 -4.20 -2.22 -4.30
N VAL A 72 -3.37 -2.46 -3.29
CA VAL A 72 -2.44 -1.49 -2.71
C VAL A 72 -1.02 -1.94 -3.06
N LYS A 73 -0.21 -1.03 -3.59
CA LYS A 73 1.18 -1.29 -3.97
C LYS A 73 2.12 -0.72 -2.91
N LEU A 74 3.07 -1.53 -2.44
CA LEU A 74 4.17 -1.05 -1.61
C LEU A 74 5.38 -0.74 -2.50
N GLN A 75 5.88 0.49 -2.40
CA GLN A 75 7.12 0.95 -2.98
C GLN A 75 8.16 1.04 -1.86
N VAL A 76 9.23 0.26 -1.96
CA VAL A 76 10.31 0.27 -0.95
C VAL A 76 11.41 1.21 -1.41
N HIS A 77 11.91 2.03 -0.51
CA HIS A 77 12.93 3.04 -0.74
C HIS A 77 14.09 2.88 0.22
N ASP A 78 15.24 3.45 -0.12
CA ASP A 78 16.47 3.40 0.69
C ASP A 78 16.51 4.46 1.80
N SER A 79 15.64 5.48 1.75
CA SER A 79 15.57 6.50 2.79
C SER A 79 14.20 7.18 2.82
N ILE A 80 13.85 7.78 3.95
CA ILE A 80 12.65 8.64 4.05
C ILE A 80 12.77 9.90 3.19
N THR A 81 14.00 10.42 3.05
CA THR A 81 14.28 11.64 2.28
C THR A 81 14.01 11.44 0.79
N SER A 82 14.39 10.28 0.23
CA SER A 82 14.12 9.96 -1.17
C SER A 82 12.62 9.88 -1.45
N ILE A 83 11.84 9.32 -0.52
CA ILE A 83 10.37 9.29 -0.61
C ILE A 83 9.81 10.72 -0.66
N SER A 84 10.22 11.58 0.27
CA SER A 84 9.71 12.95 0.34
C SER A 84 10.03 13.76 -0.91
N LEU A 85 11.25 13.64 -1.44
CA LEU A 85 11.66 14.33 -2.67
C LEU A 85 10.84 13.87 -3.87
N GLN A 86 10.65 12.55 -4.04
CA GLN A 86 9.85 12.00 -5.13
C GLN A 86 8.38 12.42 -5.06
N LEU A 87 7.79 12.44 -3.86
CA LEU A 87 6.39 12.84 -3.69
C LEU A 87 6.18 14.33 -3.90
N LYS A 88 7.17 15.18 -3.60
CA LYS A 88 7.11 16.63 -3.84
C LYS A 88 7.32 17.02 -5.30
N SER A 89 7.99 16.19 -6.09
CA SER A 89 8.24 16.45 -7.51
C SER A 89 7.11 15.96 -8.44
N LYS A 90 6.07 15.36 -7.88
CA LYS A 90 4.94 14.76 -8.60
C LYS A 90 3.73 15.69 -8.54
#